data_AF-A0A718VKZ1-F1
#
_entry.id   AF-A0A718VKZ1-F1
#
_cell.length_a   1.000
_cell.length_b   1.000
_cell.length_c   1.000
_cell.angle_alpha   90.00
_cell.angle_beta   90.00
_cell.angle_gamma   90.00
#
_symmetry.space_group_name_H-M   'P 1'
#
loop_
_entity.id
_entity.type
_entity.pdbx_description
1 polymer ?
#
loop_
_entity_poly.entity_id
_entity_poly.type
_entity_poly.pdbx_seq_one_letter_code
_entity_poly.pdbx_strand_id
1 'polypeptide(L)'
;MKRELQKEHEGSFAPDSKEPVINRIFKLVGRYRSRNEAAKAWGININTLQNYYKRKDLSPVPRKTLLEKIAQCEGVSLEWLQTGKGEEPKINPKRTHEGSMTHHSDLDGKILSLISFLSDSEKEALFQVLARKGIETLLFLLDEDNIRLLQMDRVVKEKILGIQPRTPEEQAFADNEARECDTSHSLRHGHPKSLTTKKQQAR
;
A
#
# COMPACT_ATOMS: atom_id res chain seq x y z
N MET A 1 58.27 25.59 -45.37
CA MET A 1 56.99 25.46 -44.67
C MET A 1 57.00 24.17 -43.87
N LYS A 2 57.15 24.27 -42.55
CA LYS A 2 57.14 23.12 -41.64
C LYS A 2 55.67 22.81 -41.30
N ARG A 3 55.22 21.58 -41.56
CA ARG A 3 53.92 21.08 -41.08
C ARG A 3 54.18 20.41 -39.74
N GLU A 4 53.65 21.00 -38.69
CA GLU A 4 53.77 20.50 -37.32
C GLU A 4 52.87 19.28 -37.11
N LEU A 5 53.45 18.27 -36.46
CA LEU A 5 52.81 17.03 -36.06
C LEU A 5 51.69 17.31 -35.06
N GLN A 6 50.47 16.86 -35.37
CA GLN A 6 49.42 16.73 -34.35
C GLN A 6 49.81 15.58 -33.42
N LYS A 7 50.18 15.95 -32.20
CA LYS A 7 50.44 15.05 -31.08
C LYS A 7 49.11 14.45 -30.63
N GLU A 8 48.91 13.16 -30.89
CA GLU A 8 47.76 12.42 -30.39
C GLU A 8 47.76 12.42 -28.86
N HIS A 9 46.62 12.75 -28.27
CA HIS A 9 46.44 12.79 -26.83
C HIS A 9 46.25 11.35 -26.35
N GLU A 10 47.26 10.78 -25.69
CA GLU A 10 47.14 9.52 -24.94
C GLU A 10 45.98 9.65 -23.95
N GLY A 11 44.91 8.90 -24.20
CA GLY A 11 43.78 8.78 -23.28
C GLY A 11 44.21 7.87 -22.12
N SER A 12 44.55 8.47 -20.97
CA SER A 12 44.71 7.71 -19.75
C SER A 12 43.32 7.32 -19.21
N PHE A 13 42.86 6.12 -19.58
CA PHE A 13 41.77 5.48 -18.85
C PHE A 13 42.33 4.94 -17.54
N ALA A 14 42.32 5.78 -16.50
CA ALA A 14 42.38 5.30 -15.14
C ALA A 14 41.04 4.59 -14.84
N PRO A 15 41.02 3.30 -14.44
CA PRO A 15 39.79 2.53 -14.23
C PRO A 15 39.03 2.92 -12.95
N ASP A 16 39.44 3.99 -12.28
CA ASP A 16 38.97 4.38 -10.95
C ASP A 16 38.50 5.85 -10.95
N SER A 17 37.79 6.24 -12.02
CA SER A 17 37.18 7.57 -12.12
C SER A 17 36.12 7.68 -11.03
N LYS A 18 36.48 8.35 -9.92
CA LYS A 18 35.59 8.70 -8.81
C LYS A 18 34.21 9.07 -9.36
N GLU A 19 33.17 8.35 -8.95
CA GLU A 19 31.81 8.72 -9.32
C GLU A 19 31.59 10.21 -8.99
N PRO A 20 31.10 11.03 -9.94
CA PRO A 20 30.89 12.43 -9.68
C PRO A 20 29.85 12.60 -8.57
N VAL A 21 30.07 13.59 -7.70
CA VAL A 21 29.21 13.91 -6.55
C VAL A 21 27.73 13.97 -6.93
N ILE A 22 27.44 14.46 -8.14
CA ILE A 22 26.08 14.60 -8.65
C ILE A 22 25.36 13.26 -8.85
N ASN A 23 26.08 12.21 -9.27
CA ASN A 23 25.49 10.88 -9.44
C ASN A 23 25.11 10.28 -8.08
N ARG A 24 25.93 10.50 -7.04
CA ARG A 24 25.58 10.08 -5.68
C ARG A 24 24.36 10.83 -5.14
N ILE A 25 24.24 12.12 -5.42
CA ILE A 25 23.03 12.88 -5.09
C ILE A 25 21.82 12.28 -5.80
N PHE A 26 21.92 11.94 -7.08
CA PHE A 26 20.81 11.29 -7.80
C PHE A 26 20.46 9.91 -7.24
N LYS A 27 21.44 9.12 -6.78
CA LYS A 27 21.18 7.87 -6.04
C LYS A 27 20.35 8.14 -4.78
N LEU A 28 20.61 9.25 -4.06
CA LEU A 28 19.83 9.67 -2.90
C LEU A 28 18.42 10.17 -3.27
N VAL A 29 18.28 10.96 -4.34
CA VAL A 29 16.96 11.43 -4.84
C VAL A 29 16.05 10.26 -5.17
N GLY A 30 16.59 9.15 -5.70
CA GLY A 30 15.83 7.96 -6.08
C GLY A 30 15.06 7.29 -4.93
N ARG A 31 15.30 7.69 -3.68
CA ARG A 31 14.56 7.23 -2.49
C ARG A 31 13.19 7.86 -2.32
N TYR A 32 12.95 8.99 -2.97
CA TYR A 32 11.71 9.76 -2.85
C TYR A 32 10.77 9.49 -4.03
N ARG A 33 9.46 9.63 -3.82
CA ARG A 33 8.43 9.43 -4.86
C ARG A 33 8.56 10.46 -5.98
N SER A 34 9.09 11.65 -5.66
CA SER A 34 9.34 12.71 -6.64
C SER A 34 10.55 13.57 -6.29
N ARG A 35 11.11 14.25 -7.30
CA ARG A 35 12.18 15.25 -7.12
C ARG A 35 11.74 16.40 -6.21
N ASN A 36 10.46 16.77 -6.27
CA ASN A 36 9.88 17.82 -5.41
C ASN A 36 9.92 17.41 -3.94
N GLU A 37 9.64 16.14 -3.65
CA GLU A 37 9.68 15.59 -2.31
C GLU A 37 11.11 15.54 -1.76
N ALA A 38 12.09 15.08 -2.57
CA ALA A 38 13.50 15.12 -2.19
C ALA A 38 13.97 16.56 -1.89
N ALA A 39 13.61 17.52 -2.74
CA ALA A 39 13.96 18.92 -2.54
C ALA A 39 13.36 19.49 -1.24
N LYS A 40 12.11 19.13 -0.92
CA LYS A 40 11.45 19.51 0.34
C LYS A 40 12.14 18.88 1.55
N ALA A 41 12.44 17.57 1.49
CA ALA A 41 13.07 16.84 2.59
C ALA A 41 14.47 17.39 2.92
N TRP A 42 15.21 17.84 1.91
CA TRP A 42 16.54 18.43 2.10
C TRP A 42 16.50 19.94 2.40
N GLY A 43 15.33 20.58 2.33
CA GLY A 43 15.18 22.03 2.50
C GLY A 43 15.88 22.85 1.41
N ILE A 44 15.85 22.37 0.17
CA ILE A 44 16.52 23.00 -0.99
C ILE A 44 15.50 23.46 -2.03
N ASN A 45 15.86 24.46 -2.83
CA ASN A 45 14.98 24.90 -3.90
C ASN A 45 14.90 23.83 -5.01
N ILE A 46 13.68 23.48 -5.43
CA ILE A 46 13.44 22.50 -6.49
C ILE A 46 14.15 22.89 -7.80
N ASN A 47 14.26 24.18 -8.12
CA ASN A 47 14.97 24.65 -9.30
C ASN A 47 16.46 24.34 -9.23
N THR A 48 17.06 24.34 -8.03
CA THR A 48 18.45 23.94 -7.81
C THR A 48 18.63 22.46 -8.13
N LEU A 49 17.73 21.60 -7.64
CA LEU A 49 17.77 20.17 -7.93
C LEU A 49 17.53 19.88 -9.42
N GLN A 50 16.56 20.55 -10.04
CA GLN A 50 16.28 20.42 -11.47
C GLN A 50 17.45 20.90 -12.34
N ASN A 51 18.13 21.99 -11.96
CA ASN A 51 19.31 22.48 -12.66
C ASN A 51 20.44 21.45 -12.65
N TYR A 52 20.60 20.70 -11.56
CA TYR A 52 21.56 19.60 -11.51
C TYR A 52 21.21 18.47 -12.49
N TYR A 53 19.94 18.10 -12.60
CA TYR A 53 19.50 17.12 -13.61
C TYR A 53 19.70 17.62 -15.04
N LYS A 54 19.38 18.89 -15.33
CA LYS A 54 19.58 19.49 -16.66
C LYS A 54 21.05 19.60 -17.07
N ARG A 55 21.95 19.68 -16.09
CA ARG A 55 23.40 19.81 -16.29
C ARG A 55 24.14 18.53 -15.91
N LYS A 56 23.49 17.36 -15.95
CA LYS A 56 24.10 16.09 -15.55
C LYS A 56 25.43 15.83 -16.26
N ASP A 57 25.52 16.17 -17.54
CA ASP A 57 26.72 15.94 -18.37
C ASP A 57 27.90 16.85 -17.98
N LEU A 58 27.62 17.99 -17.34
CA LEU A 58 28.61 18.95 -16.87
C LEU A 58 29.09 18.68 -15.43
N SER A 59 28.56 17.63 -14.78
CA SER A 59 28.90 17.23 -13.41
C SER A 59 29.05 18.41 -12.43
N PRO A 60 28.01 19.27 -12.27
CA PRO A 60 28.10 20.45 -11.43
C PRO A 60 28.40 20.06 -9.98
N VAL A 61 29.46 20.65 -9.40
CA VAL A 61 29.85 20.41 -8.01
C VAL A 61 29.00 21.33 -7.11
N PRO A 62 28.11 20.77 -6.27
CA PRO A 62 27.30 21.57 -5.36
C PRO A 62 28.17 22.21 -4.26
N ARG A 63 27.72 23.34 -3.71
CA ARG A 63 28.42 24.00 -2.60
C ARG A 63 28.49 23.07 -1.38
N LYS A 64 29.58 23.14 -0.62
CA LYS A 64 29.81 22.32 0.59
C LYS A 64 28.63 22.37 1.58
N THR A 65 28.06 23.56 1.80
CA THR A 65 26.91 23.76 2.70
C THR A 65 25.65 22.99 2.27
N LEU A 66 25.46 22.81 0.97
CA LEU A 66 24.35 22.02 0.44
C LEU A 66 24.60 20.52 0.62
N LEU A 67 25.85 20.08 0.42
CA LEU A 67 26.24 18.69 0.64
C LEU A 67 26.12 18.30 2.12
N GLU A 68 26.48 19.20 3.04
CA GLU A 68 26.32 19.00 4.48
C GLU A 68 24.84 18.83 4.86
N LYS A 69 23.95 19.65 4.31
CA LYS A 69 22.50 19.51 4.54
C LYS A 69 21.96 18.17 4.04
N ILE A 70 22.29 17.81 2.81
CA ILE A 70 21.87 16.53 2.22
C ILE A 70 22.43 15.37 3.05
N ALA A 71 23.69 15.46 3.47
CA ALA A 71 24.33 14.44 4.30
C ALA A 71 23.62 14.25 5.65
N GLN A 72 23.25 15.34 6.31
CA GLN A 72 22.50 15.33 7.55
C GLN A 72 21.09 14.74 7.39
N CYS A 73 20.35 15.15 6.34
CA CYS A 73 19.01 14.65 6.07
C CYS A 73 19.00 13.15 5.73
N GLU A 74 19.96 12.69 4.95
CA GLU A 74 20.05 11.30 4.50
C GLU A 74 20.77 10.38 5.50
N GLY A 75 21.45 10.96 6.50
CA GLY A 75 22.29 10.22 7.44
C GLY A 75 23.48 9.54 6.74
N VAL A 76 24.08 10.21 5.75
CA VAL A 76 25.32 9.77 5.07
C VAL A 76 26.51 10.58 5.55
N SER A 77 27.71 10.01 5.47
CA SER A 77 28.92 10.78 5.72
C SER A 77 29.15 11.80 4.60
N LEU A 78 29.59 13.01 4.98
CA LEU A 78 29.95 14.05 4.02
C LEU A 78 31.09 13.58 3.10
N GLU A 79 32.00 12.77 3.65
CA GLU A 79 33.11 12.17 2.91
C GLU A 79 32.61 11.22 1.81
N TRP A 80 31.69 10.31 2.13
CA TRP A 80 31.08 9.45 1.11
C TRP A 80 30.39 10.28 0.03
N LEU A 81 29.64 11.31 0.40
CA LEU A 81 28.95 12.16 -0.57
C LEU A 81 29.92 12.93 -1.48
N GLN A 82 31.09 13.36 -0.99
CA GLN A 82 32.08 14.15 -1.72
C GLN A 82 33.11 13.32 -2.51
N THR A 83 33.63 12.25 -1.93
CA THR A 83 34.74 11.48 -2.50
C THR A 83 34.34 10.07 -2.89
N GLY A 84 33.20 9.58 -2.40
CA GLY A 84 32.75 8.19 -2.61
C GLY A 84 33.53 7.18 -1.78
N LYS A 85 34.44 7.65 -0.91
CA LYS A 85 35.17 6.80 0.02
C LYS A 85 34.39 6.71 1.32
N GLY A 86 34.06 5.50 1.75
CA GLY A 86 33.33 5.23 3.00
C GLY A 86 32.14 4.29 2.82
N GLU A 87 31.42 4.03 3.91
CA GLU A 87 30.23 3.17 3.89
C GLU A 87 29.14 3.75 2.97
N GLU A 88 28.75 2.98 1.95
CA GLU A 88 27.55 3.29 1.19
C GLU A 88 26.34 3.28 2.14
N PRO A 89 25.42 4.24 2.00
CA PRO A 89 24.23 4.20 2.82
C PRO A 89 23.47 2.93 2.54
N LYS A 90 23.31 2.12 3.60
CA LYS A 90 22.43 0.96 3.62
C LYS A 90 21.08 1.39 3.03
N ILE A 91 20.78 0.91 1.83
CA ILE A 91 19.54 1.18 1.11
C ILE A 91 18.44 0.46 1.90
N ASN A 92 17.99 1.08 2.98
CA ASN A 92 16.79 0.68 3.67
C ASN A 92 15.65 1.46 2.99
N PRO A 93 14.76 0.79 2.24
CA PRO A 93 13.55 1.44 1.71
C PRO A 93 12.64 2.00 2.83
N LYS A 94 12.96 1.76 4.11
CA LYS A 94 12.20 2.12 5.30
C LYS A 94 12.29 3.60 5.75
N ARG A 95 12.94 4.49 5.00
CA ARG A 95 12.77 5.94 5.19
C ARG A 95 11.79 6.53 4.18
N THR A 96 10.75 5.77 3.84
CA THR A 96 9.49 6.39 3.45
C THR A 96 9.02 7.12 4.70
N HIS A 97 9.05 8.46 4.67
CA HIS A 97 8.26 9.23 5.61
C HIS A 97 6.85 8.63 5.64
N GLU A 98 6.28 8.50 6.84
CA GLU A 98 4.88 8.23 7.15
C GLU A 98 3.96 9.33 6.56
N GLY A 99 3.97 9.42 5.24
CA GLY A 99 3.26 10.38 4.41
C GLY A 99 2.81 9.70 3.14
N SER A 100 2.43 8.42 3.23
CA SER A 100 1.65 7.78 2.18
C SER A 100 0.22 8.32 2.26
N MET A 101 0.02 9.50 1.68
CA MET A 101 -1.27 9.87 1.09
C MET A 101 -1.45 9.05 -0.20
N THR A 102 -1.46 7.73 -0.05
CA THR A 102 -2.38 6.91 -0.82
C THR A 102 -3.72 7.11 -0.12
N HIS A 103 -4.78 7.41 -0.87
CA HIS A 103 -6.13 7.12 -0.41
C HIS A 103 -6.25 5.60 -0.27
N HIS A 104 -5.53 5.01 0.68
CA HIS A 104 -6.02 3.85 1.39
C HIS A 104 -7.34 4.34 1.95
N SER A 105 -8.42 3.73 1.48
CA SER A 105 -9.74 4.05 2.00
C SER A 105 -9.65 4.04 3.53
N ASP A 106 -10.32 4.95 4.21
CA ASP A 106 -10.38 5.02 5.69
C ASP A 106 -10.54 3.62 6.34
N LEU A 107 -11.14 2.69 5.60
CA LEU A 107 -11.23 1.25 5.90
C LEU A 107 -9.89 0.52 6.06
N ASP A 108 -8.92 0.71 5.17
CA ASP A 108 -7.61 0.03 5.22
C ASP A 108 -6.88 0.39 6.52
N GLY A 109 -6.92 1.68 6.90
CA GLY A 109 -6.38 2.17 8.17
C GLY A 109 -7.13 1.59 9.37
N LYS A 110 -8.46 1.49 9.29
CA LYS A 110 -9.29 0.85 10.32
C LYS A 110 -8.97 -0.64 10.47
N ILE A 111 -8.77 -1.37 9.38
CA ILE A 111 -8.41 -2.80 9.41
C ILE A 111 -7.03 -2.99 10.03
N LEU A 112 -6.03 -2.20 9.61
CA LEU A 112 -4.68 -2.27 10.20
C LEU A 112 -4.69 -1.89 11.68
N SER A 113 -5.51 -0.91 12.07
CA SER A 113 -5.73 -0.54 13.48
C SER A 113 -6.28 -1.72 14.28
N LEU A 114 -7.34 -2.38 13.79
CA LEU A 114 -7.93 -3.56 14.44
C LEU A 114 -6.92 -4.69 14.63
N ILE A 115 -6.11 -5.00 13.60
CA ILE A 115 -5.09 -6.05 13.66
C ILE A 115 -3.94 -5.65 14.60
N SER A 116 -3.65 -4.35 14.75
CA SER A 116 -2.56 -3.89 15.62
C SER A 116 -2.84 -4.09 17.11
N PHE A 117 -4.12 -4.16 17.53
CA PHE A 117 -4.51 -4.49 18.91
C PHE A 117 -4.24 -5.94 19.31
N LEU A 118 -4.06 -6.84 18.34
CA LEU A 118 -3.77 -8.24 18.59
C LEU A 118 -2.32 -8.42 19.06
N SER A 119 -2.12 -9.35 19.99
CA SER A 119 -0.77 -9.85 20.32
C SER A 119 -0.18 -10.60 19.14
N ASP A 120 1.15 -10.79 19.14
CA ASP A 120 1.81 -11.51 18.04
C ASP A 120 1.35 -12.98 17.94
N SER A 121 0.99 -13.60 19.06
CA SER A 121 0.40 -14.94 19.07
C SER A 121 -0.98 -14.99 18.41
N GLU A 122 -1.80 -13.95 18.59
CA GLU A 122 -3.13 -13.85 17.99
C GLU A 122 -3.04 -13.51 16.50
N LYS A 123 -2.08 -12.66 16.10
CA LYS A 123 -1.80 -12.39 14.68
C LYS A 123 -1.37 -13.66 13.95
N GLU A 124 -0.51 -14.45 14.57
CA GLU A 124 -0.07 -15.74 14.01
C GLU A 124 -1.25 -16.70 13.87
N ALA A 125 -2.10 -16.83 14.89
CA ALA A 125 -3.30 -17.65 14.83
C ALA A 125 -4.28 -17.17 13.73
N LEU A 126 -4.49 -15.86 13.62
CA LEU A 126 -5.32 -15.25 12.58
C LEU A 126 -4.77 -15.55 11.18
N PHE A 127 -3.46 -15.40 11.00
CA PHE A 127 -2.78 -15.72 9.74
C PHE A 127 -2.98 -17.19 9.37
N GLN A 128 -2.78 -18.12 10.31
CA GLN A 128 -2.95 -19.55 10.06
C GLN A 128 -4.39 -19.90 9.64
N VAL A 129 -5.40 -19.30 10.29
CA VAL A 129 -6.80 -19.52 9.93
C VAL A 129 -7.08 -18.99 8.51
N LEU A 130 -6.64 -17.76 8.21
CA LEU A 130 -6.80 -17.16 6.88
C LEU A 130 -6.10 -17.99 5.80
N ALA A 131 -4.86 -18.39 6.05
CA ALA A 131 -4.08 -19.20 5.11
C ALA A 131 -4.75 -20.56 4.87
N ARG A 132 -5.16 -21.26 5.92
CA ARG A 132 -5.80 -22.58 5.79
C ARG A 132 -7.13 -22.51 5.04
N LYS A 133 -7.99 -21.54 5.38
CA LYS A 133 -9.27 -21.34 4.68
C LYS A 133 -9.09 -20.85 3.26
N GLY A 134 -8.10 -20.00 3.01
CA GLY A 134 -7.72 -19.57 1.67
C GLY A 134 -7.27 -20.74 0.79
N ILE A 135 -6.34 -21.55 1.29
CA ILE A 135 -5.84 -22.74 0.59
C ILE A 135 -6.98 -23.74 0.36
N GLU A 136 -7.80 -24.04 1.37
CA GLU A 136 -8.97 -24.92 1.24
C GLU A 136 -9.90 -24.43 0.11
N THR A 137 -10.18 -23.13 0.04
CA THR A 137 -10.99 -22.53 -1.03
C THR A 137 -10.34 -22.67 -2.40
N LEU A 138 -9.03 -22.40 -2.50
CA LEU A 138 -8.30 -22.53 -3.77
C LEU A 138 -8.24 -23.99 -4.25
N LEU A 139 -8.18 -24.96 -3.34
CA LEU A 139 -8.21 -26.38 -3.69
C LEU A 139 -9.56 -26.78 -4.31
N PHE A 140 -10.68 -26.21 -3.86
CA PHE A 140 -11.97 -26.42 -4.53
C PHE A 140 -11.97 -25.91 -5.98
N LEU A 141 -11.18 -24.88 -6.28
CA LEU A 141 -11.06 -24.33 -7.63
C LEU A 141 -10.13 -25.15 -8.55
N LEU A 142 -9.51 -26.23 -8.06
CA LEU A 142 -8.81 -27.18 -8.93
C LEU A 142 -9.76 -28.13 -9.64
N ASP A 143 -10.99 -28.26 -9.14
CA ASP A 143 -12.04 -29.04 -9.77
C ASP A 143 -12.72 -28.18 -10.86
N GLU A 144 -12.60 -28.62 -12.11
CA GLU A 144 -13.18 -27.96 -13.28
C GLU A 144 -14.72 -27.83 -13.16
N ASP A 145 -15.39 -28.78 -12.51
CA ASP A 145 -16.84 -28.70 -12.33
C ASP A 145 -17.21 -27.60 -11.32
N ASN A 146 -16.40 -27.38 -10.28
CA ASN A 146 -16.59 -26.25 -9.35
C ASN A 146 -16.36 -24.91 -10.06
N ILE A 147 -15.35 -24.81 -10.92
CA ILE A 147 -15.10 -23.60 -11.73
C ILE A 147 -16.30 -23.33 -12.64
N ARG A 148 -16.81 -24.35 -13.33
CA ARG A 148 -18.00 -24.24 -14.19
C ARG A 148 -19.21 -23.77 -13.39
N LEU A 149 -19.48 -24.36 -12.22
CA LEU A 149 -20.57 -23.94 -11.32
C LEU A 149 -20.46 -22.47 -10.92
N LEU A 150 -19.25 -21.99 -10.59
CA LEU A 150 -19.00 -20.59 -10.24
C LEU A 150 -19.21 -19.62 -11.42
N GLN A 151 -18.91 -20.06 -12.64
CA GLN A 151 -19.05 -19.26 -13.86
C GLN A 151 -20.47 -19.23 -14.44
N MET A 152 -21.37 -20.12 -13.98
CA MET A 152 -22.76 -20.15 -14.47
C MET A 152 -23.48 -18.81 -14.26
N ASP A 153 -24.54 -18.58 -15.04
CA ASP A 153 -25.41 -17.43 -14.84
C ASP A 153 -26.17 -17.55 -13.50
N ARG A 154 -26.42 -16.41 -12.87
CA ARG A 154 -27.07 -16.32 -11.56
C ARG A 154 -28.43 -17.01 -11.55
N VAL A 155 -29.22 -16.84 -12.62
CA VAL A 155 -30.54 -17.47 -12.76
C VAL A 155 -30.45 -19.00 -12.75
N VAL A 156 -29.40 -19.56 -13.34
CA VAL A 156 -29.20 -21.02 -13.36
C VAL A 156 -28.71 -21.51 -12.01
N LYS A 157 -27.80 -20.77 -11.33
CA LYS A 157 -27.37 -21.08 -9.96
C LYS A 157 -28.55 -21.07 -8.98
N GLU A 158 -29.41 -20.05 -9.04
CA GLU A 158 -30.57 -19.93 -8.16
C GLU A 158 -31.54 -21.11 -8.33
N LYS A 159 -31.79 -21.54 -9.58
CA LYS A 159 -32.59 -22.74 -9.86
C LYS A 159 -31.97 -24.02 -9.30
N ILE A 160 -30.66 -24.23 -9.47
CA ILE A 160 -29.95 -25.43 -8.97
C ILE A 160 -29.91 -25.45 -7.44
N LEU A 161 -29.71 -24.29 -6.82
CA LEU A 161 -29.71 -24.14 -5.36
C LEU A 161 -31.12 -24.20 -4.74
N GLY A 162 -32.18 -24.32 -5.57
CA GLY A 162 -33.56 -24.33 -5.10
C GLY A 162 -34.02 -23.00 -4.52
N ILE A 163 -33.32 -21.90 -4.82
CA ILE A 163 -33.70 -20.55 -4.43
C ILE A 163 -34.89 -20.17 -5.33
N GLN A 164 -36.11 -20.29 -4.80
CA GLN A 164 -37.30 -19.85 -5.53
C GLN A 164 -37.23 -18.34 -5.75
N PRO A 165 -37.59 -17.85 -6.95
CA PRO A 165 -37.78 -16.42 -7.15
C PRO A 165 -38.85 -15.98 -6.16
N ARG A 166 -38.55 -15.00 -5.30
CA ARG A 166 -39.51 -14.45 -4.35
C ARG A 166 -40.79 -14.15 -5.12
N THR A 167 -41.87 -14.79 -4.71
CA THR A 167 -43.18 -14.42 -5.24
C THR A 167 -43.47 -12.96 -4.84
N PRO A 168 -44.29 -12.22 -5.61
CA PRO A 168 -44.65 -10.84 -5.24
C PRO A 168 -45.23 -10.74 -3.81
N GLU A 169 -45.87 -11.81 -3.34
CA GLU A 169 -46.42 -11.93 -1.99
C GLU A 169 -45.33 -12.07 -0.91
N GLU A 170 -44.27 -12.85 -1.16
CA GLU A 170 -43.12 -12.97 -0.25
C GLU A 170 -42.29 -11.69 -0.19
N GLN A 171 -42.18 -10.97 -1.31
CA GLN A 171 -41.54 -9.65 -1.36
C GLN A 171 -42.36 -8.64 -0.55
N ALA A 172 -43.69 -8.64 -0.70
CA ALA A 172 -44.60 -7.78 0.06
C ALA A 172 -44.60 -8.10 1.56
N PHE A 173 -44.46 -9.37 1.95
CA PHE A 173 -44.33 -9.77 3.35
C PHE A 173 -43.02 -9.26 3.96
N ALA A 174 -41.88 -9.42 3.26
CA ALA A 174 -40.59 -8.92 3.73
C ALA A 174 -40.57 -7.37 3.83
N ASP A 175 -41.22 -6.67 2.90
CA ASP A 175 -41.36 -5.21 2.93
C ASP A 175 -42.27 -4.73 4.08
N ASN A 176 -43.27 -5.53 4.47
CA ASN A 176 -44.12 -5.25 5.63
C ASN A 176 -43.39 -5.52 6.95
N GLU A 177 -42.63 -6.62 7.05
CA GLU A 177 -41.78 -6.93 8.21
C GLU A 177 -40.72 -5.85 8.43
N ALA A 178 -40.10 -5.33 7.37
CA ALA A 178 -39.15 -4.21 7.46
C ALA A 178 -39.81 -2.89 7.93
N ARG A 179 -41.08 -2.64 7.58
CA ARG A 179 -41.86 -1.50 8.08
C ARG A 179 -42.26 -1.64 9.55
N GLU A 180 -42.54 -2.87 10.00
CA GLU A 180 -42.87 -3.17 11.40
C GLU A 180 -41.64 -3.06 12.31
N CYS A 181 -40.44 -3.41 11.83
CA CYS A 181 -39.20 -3.24 12.59
C CYS A 181 -38.77 -1.77 12.80
N ASP A 182 -39.23 -0.82 11.98
CA ASP A 182 -38.87 0.60 12.10
C ASP A 182 -39.79 1.39 13.06
N THR A 183 -40.92 0.80 13.48
CA THR A 183 -41.93 1.50 14.31
C THR A 183 -41.83 1.22 15.81
N SER A 184 -40.81 0.48 16.27
CA SER A 184 -40.63 0.15 17.70
C SER A 184 -39.35 0.70 18.33
N HIS A 185 -38.86 1.86 17.89
CA HIS A 185 -37.95 2.66 18.72
C HIS A 185 -38.61 3.92 19.28
N SER A 186 -39.54 3.74 20.23
CA SER A 186 -39.80 4.74 21.29
C SER A 186 -40.45 4.10 22.52
N LEU A 187 -39.60 3.85 23.52
CA LEU A 187 -39.82 3.90 24.97
C LEU A 187 -41.25 3.64 25.48
N ARG A 188 -41.45 2.51 26.19
CA ARG A 188 -42.31 2.45 27.40
C ARG A 188 -41.95 1.26 28.29
N HIS A 189 -41.61 1.57 29.55
CA HIS A 189 -41.61 0.65 30.68
C HIS A 189 -43.00 0.01 30.90
N GLY A 190 -43.04 -1.28 31.26
CA GLY A 190 -44.23 -1.89 31.86
C GLY A 190 -44.32 -3.42 31.75
N HIS A 191 -43.88 -4.10 32.81
CA HIS A 191 -44.14 -5.47 33.30
C HIS A 191 -44.39 -6.68 32.36
N PRO A 192 -43.79 -7.86 32.68
CA PRO A 192 -44.03 -9.09 31.93
C PRO A 192 -45.37 -9.72 32.34
N LYS A 193 -46.24 -10.01 31.37
CA LYS A 193 -47.41 -10.87 31.58
C LYS A 193 -47.20 -12.24 30.95
N SER A 194 -47.02 -13.18 31.85
CA SER A 194 -47.04 -14.64 31.82
C SER A 194 -47.71 -15.33 30.62
N LEU A 195 -46.98 -16.33 30.10
CA LEU A 195 -47.48 -17.45 29.30
C LEU A 195 -48.27 -18.42 30.19
N THR A 196 -49.56 -18.64 29.92
CA THR A 196 -50.21 -19.91 30.31
C THR A 196 -51.54 -20.16 29.56
N THR A 197 -51.50 -21.25 28.79
CA THR A 197 -52.50 -22.31 28.53
C THR A 197 -53.90 -21.96 27.99
N LYS A 198 -54.21 -22.49 26.79
CA LYS A 198 -55.58 -22.84 26.39
C LYS A 198 -55.64 -24.32 26.04
N LYS A 199 -56.30 -25.06 26.94
CA LYS A 199 -56.62 -26.49 26.93
C LYS A 199 -57.66 -26.76 25.82
N GLN A 200 -57.35 -27.64 24.86
CA GLN A 200 -58.34 -28.21 23.94
C GLN A 200 -59.23 -29.19 24.70
N GLN A 201 -60.55 -29.00 24.60
CA GLN A 201 -61.56 -30.00 24.93
C GLN A 201 -62.01 -30.66 23.63
N ALA A 202 -61.93 -31.99 23.59
CA ALA A 202 -62.61 -32.82 22.61
C ALA A 202 -63.68 -33.64 23.34
N ARG A 203 -64.90 -33.62 22.82
CA ARG A 203 -65.88 -34.70 22.89
C ARG A 203 -66.68 -34.69 21.60
#